data_AF-A0A5E4HXA7-F1
#
_entry.id   AF-A0A5E4HXA7-F1
#
_cell.length_a   1.000
_cell.length_b   1.000
_cell.length_c   1.000
_cell.angle_alpha   90.00
_cell.angle_beta   90.00
_cell.angle_gamma   90.00
#
_symmetry.space_group_name_H-M   'P 1'
#
loop_
_entity.id
_entity.type
_entity.pdbx_description
1 polymer ?
#
loop_
_entity_poly.entity_id
_entity_poly.type
_entity_poly.pdbx_seq_one_letter_code
_entity_poly.pdbx_strand_id
1 'polypeptide(L)'
;MYHPGKVIEVLRASDKDVKASDASTQACVRMWDENILTLLVAPKLVSQLKIGQVVLVDYRPDVDAKQPVPSHTVVKIVEGKKAENLWMAYRDMYDRQKRASSPPAQNYIG
;
A
#
# COMPACT_ATOMS: atom_id res chain seq x y z
N MET A 1 -9.35 -7.63 4.86
CA MET A 1 -9.57 -6.64 3.79
C MET A 1 -8.28 -6.51 3.00
N TYR A 2 -8.33 -6.24 1.70
CA TYR A 2 -7.10 -6.04 0.90
C TYR A 2 -7.16 -4.70 0.19
N HIS A 3 -6.04 -3.97 0.20
CA HIS A 3 -5.94 -2.69 -0.47
C HIS A 3 -4.75 -2.63 -1.43
N PRO A 4 -4.91 -1.98 -2.59
CA PRO A 4 -3.81 -1.80 -3.50
C PRO A 4 -2.90 -0.66 -3.05
N GLY A 5 -1.62 -0.83 -3.31
CA GLY A 5 -0.60 0.19 -3.10
C GLY A 5 0.43 0.14 -4.22
N LYS A 6 1.10 1.25 -4.49
CA LYS A 6 2.23 1.32 -5.43
C LYS A 6 3.53 1.37 -4.65
N VAL A 7 4.43 0.43 -4.93
CA VAL A 7 5.75 0.35 -4.27
C VAL A 7 6.56 1.59 -4.65
N ILE A 8 7.02 2.31 -3.64
CA ILE A 8 7.91 3.48 -3.81
C ILE A 8 9.34 3.15 -3.43
N GLU A 9 9.56 2.24 -2.48
CA GLU A 9 10.89 1.74 -2.11
C GLU A 9 10.81 0.31 -1.57
N VAL A 10 11.89 -0.46 -1.69
CA VAL A 10 12.02 -1.79 -1.07
C VAL A 10 13.25 -1.81 -0.17
N LEU A 11 13.05 -2.18 1.10
CA LEU A 11 14.08 -2.20 2.13
C LEU A 11 14.43 -3.66 2.43
N ARG A 12 15.62 -4.10 2.01
CA ARG A 12 16.14 -5.44 2.30
C ARG A 12 17.29 -5.34 3.29
N ALA A 13 17.41 -6.34 4.16
CA ALA A 13 18.56 -6.47 5.04
C ALA A 13 19.91 -6.59 4.29
N SER A 14 19.88 -7.01 3.02
CA SER A 14 21.06 -7.10 2.15
C SER A 14 21.46 -5.77 1.51
N ASP A 15 20.65 -4.73 1.61
CA ASP A 15 20.93 -3.46 0.94
C ASP A 15 22.03 -2.71 1.70
N LYS A 16 23.01 -2.16 0.96
CA LYS A 16 24.21 -1.52 1.53
C LYS A 16 23.90 -0.37 2.50
N ASP A 17 22.77 0.30 2.30
CA ASP A 17 22.33 1.48 3.07
C ASP A 17 21.29 1.13 4.14
N VAL A 18 21.02 -0.16 4.37
CA VAL A 18 20.06 -0.66 5.35
C VAL A 18 20.78 -1.41 6.46
N LYS A 19 20.66 -0.92 7.70
CA LYS A 19 21.07 -1.65 8.91
C LYS A 19 19.84 -2.32 9.50
N ALA A 20 19.74 -3.64 9.37
CA ALA A 20 18.57 -4.41 9.81
C ALA A 20 18.81 -5.18 11.10
N SER A 21 17.76 -5.33 11.92
CA SER A 21 17.76 -6.22 13.10
C SER A 21 17.44 -7.68 12.78
N ASP A 22 16.86 -7.93 11.60
CA ASP A 22 16.47 -9.25 11.11
C ASP A 22 16.57 -9.33 9.57
N ALA A 23 16.22 -10.48 9.01
CA ALA A 23 16.30 -10.74 7.56
C ALA A 23 15.00 -10.42 6.80
N SER A 24 13.99 -9.84 7.45
CA SER A 24 12.73 -9.51 6.80
C SER A 24 12.92 -8.38 5.78
N THR A 25 12.02 -8.33 4.80
CA THR A 25 11.98 -7.26 3.81
C THR A 25 10.74 -6.43 4.04
N GLN A 26 10.89 -5.12 4.00
CA GLN A 26 9.79 -4.17 4.01
C GLN A 26 9.65 -3.52 2.64
N ALA A 27 8.44 -3.11 2.31
CA ALA A 27 8.14 -2.26 1.18
C ALA A 27 7.54 -0.97 1.69
N CYS A 28 8.08 0.17 1.25
CA CYS A 28 7.42 1.44 1.39
C CYS A 28 6.45 1.59 0.22
N VAL A 29 5.17 1.82 0.52
CA VAL A 29 4.08 1.74 -0.43
C VAL A 29 3.22 2.98 -0.32
N ARG A 30 2.97 3.64 -1.44
CA ARG A 30 1.93 4.66 -1.55
C ARG A 30 0.59 3.98 -1.81
N MET A 31 -0.29 4.06 -0.84
CA MET A 31 -1.62 3.48 -0.88
C MET A 31 -2.56 4.28 -1.79
N TRP A 32 -3.68 3.66 -2.17
CA TRP A 32 -4.69 4.27 -3.04
C TRP A 32 -5.28 5.57 -2.47
N ASP A 33 -5.37 5.67 -1.14
CA ASP A 33 -5.92 6.79 -0.37
C ASP A 33 -4.88 7.87 -0.03
N GLU A 34 -3.74 7.88 -0.74
CA GLU A 34 -2.63 8.84 -0.56
C GLU A 34 -1.77 8.61 0.69
N ASN A 35 -2.12 7.65 1.55
CA ASN A 35 -1.27 7.27 2.67
C ASN A 35 0.04 6.61 2.20
N ILE A 36 1.11 6.81 2.95
CA ILE A 36 2.39 6.13 2.75
C ILE A 36 2.63 5.22 3.93
N LEU A 37 2.80 3.93 3.67
CA LEU A 37 2.98 2.90 4.69
C LEU A 37 4.20 2.05 4.37
N THR A 38 4.96 1.70 5.41
CA THR A 38 6.04 0.71 5.33
C THR A 38 5.54 -0.60 5.91
N LEU A 39 5.52 -1.65 5.10
CA LEU A 39 4.81 -2.89 5.38
C LEU A 39 5.71 -4.11 5.14
N LEU A 40 5.48 -5.19 5.87
CA LEU A 40 6.22 -6.44 5.65
C LEU A 40 5.91 -7.02 4.28
N VAL A 41 6.90 -7.68 3.67
CA VAL A 41 6.73 -8.39 2.40
C VAL A 41 6.71 -9.89 2.66
N ALA A 42 5.71 -10.58 2.11
CA ALA A 42 5.65 -12.04 2.20
C ALA A 42 6.94 -12.66 1.60
N PRO A 43 7.59 -13.63 2.28
CA PRO A 43 8.92 -14.14 1.88
C PRO A 43 9.02 -14.59 0.42
N LYS A 44 7.95 -15.19 -0.13
CA LYS A 44 7.91 -15.68 -1.52
C LYS A 44 7.93 -14.57 -2.58
N LEU A 45 7.73 -13.32 -2.19
CA LEU A 45 7.69 -12.17 -3.10
C LEU A 45 8.96 -11.31 -3.07
N VAL A 46 9.84 -11.50 -2.07
CA VAL A 46 11.00 -10.62 -1.82
C VAL A 46 11.90 -10.45 -3.04
N SER A 47 12.17 -11.54 -3.77
CA SER A 47 13.03 -11.53 -4.97
C SER A 47 12.36 -10.93 -6.22
N GLN A 48 11.03 -10.85 -6.23
CA GLN A 48 10.24 -10.38 -7.37
C GLN A 48 9.81 -8.92 -7.23
N LEU A 49 9.82 -8.40 -6.00
CA LEU A 49 9.33 -7.07 -5.68
C LEU A 49 10.26 -5.97 -6.20
N LYS A 50 9.69 -5.03 -6.94
CA LYS A 50 10.38 -3.91 -7.57
C LYS A 50 9.63 -2.60 -7.34
N ILE A 51 10.38 -1.50 -7.33
CA ILE A 51 9.83 -0.15 -7.29
C ILE A 51 8.89 0.06 -8.48
N GLY A 52 7.76 0.72 -8.24
CA GLY A 52 6.76 1.04 -9.24
C GLY A 52 5.69 -0.02 -9.47
N GLN A 53 5.86 -1.25 -8.96
CA GLN A 53 4.83 -2.29 -9.04
C GLN A 53 3.61 -1.93 -8.19
N VAL A 54 2.45 -2.40 -8.64
CA VAL A 54 1.22 -2.39 -7.82
C VAL A 54 1.18 -3.67 -7.02
N VAL A 55 0.88 -3.55 -5.73
CA VAL A 55 0.80 -4.67 -4.79
C VAL A 55 -0.54 -4.68 -4.07
N LEU A 56 -0.93 -5.84 -3.55
CA LEU A 56 -2.03 -5.97 -2.60
C LEU A 56 -1.49 -6.21 -1.19
N VAL A 57 -1.97 -5.38 -0.27
CA VAL A 57 -1.65 -5.44 1.15
C VAL A 57 -2.82 -6.09 1.88
N ASP A 58 -2.53 -7.07 2.74
CA ASP A 58 -3.49 -7.73 3.61
C ASP A 58 -3.66 -6.95 4.92
N TYR A 59 -4.89 -6.48 5.15
CA TYR A 59 -5.35 -5.82 6.37
C TYR A 59 -6.31 -6.71 7.16
N ARG A 60 -6.42 -8.01 6.84
CA ARG A 60 -7.20 -8.92 7.69
C ARG A 60 -6.58 -8.96 9.09
N PRO A 61 -7.42 -8.99 10.14
CA PRO A 61 -6.92 -9.20 11.48
C PRO A 61 -6.27 -10.56 11.55
N ASP A 62 -5.14 -10.62 12.26
CA ASP A 62 -4.55 -11.88 12.65
C ASP A 62 -5.53 -12.61 13.59
N VAL A 63 -5.94 -13.80 13.18
CA VAL A 63 -6.93 -14.63 13.90
C VAL A 63 -6.33 -15.26 15.16
N ASP A 64 -5.00 -15.36 15.23
CA ASP A 64 -4.28 -15.98 16.34
C ASP A 64 -3.83 -14.93 17.38
N ALA A 65 -3.98 -13.64 17.07
CA ALA A 65 -3.66 -12.56 17.98
C ALA A 65 -4.77 -12.35 19.03
N LYS A 66 -4.39 -12.27 20.31
CA LYS A 66 -5.31 -11.98 21.45
C LYS A 66 -6.12 -10.70 21.27
N GLN A 67 -5.67 -9.79 20.41
CA GLN A 67 -6.44 -8.66 19.89
C GLN A 67 -6.29 -8.64 18.37
N PRO A 68 -7.36 -8.36 17.61
CA PRO A 68 -7.32 -8.37 16.15
C PRO A 68 -6.43 -7.23 15.65
N VAL A 69 -5.16 -7.51 15.42
CA VAL A 69 -4.21 -6.57 14.79
C VAL A 69 -4.14 -6.93 13.30
N PRO A 70 -4.26 -5.95 12.38
CA PRO A 70 -4.10 -6.23 10.96
C PRO A 70 -2.70 -6.80 10.65
N SER A 71 -2.65 -7.81 9.78
CA SER A 71 -1.38 -8.46 9.38
C SER A 71 -0.40 -7.52 8.66
N HIS A 72 -0.89 -6.44 8.02
CA HIS A 72 -0.09 -5.39 7.37
C HIS A 72 1.03 -5.95 6.46
N THR A 73 0.69 -6.94 5.64
CA THR A 73 1.67 -7.67 4.82
C THR A 73 1.35 -7.55 3.33
N VAL A 74 2.36 -7.27 2.51
CA VAL A 74 2.29 -7.36 1.04
C VAL A 74 2.22 -8.84 0.64
N VAL A 75 1.09 -9.24 0.05
CA VAL A 75 0.78 -10.65 -0.25
C VAL A 75 0.69 -10.98 -1.73
N LYS A 76 0.58 -9.96 -2.61
CA LYS A 76 0.55 -10.15 -4.06
C LYS A 76 1.21 -8.99 -4.78
N ILE A 77 1.90 -9.30 -5.87
CA ILE A 77 2.31 -8.34 -6.90
C ILE A 77 1.31 -8.46 -8.05
N VAL A 78 0.78 -7.34 -8.51
CA VAL A 78 -0.18 -7.27 -9.62
C VAL A 78 0.49 -6.54 -10.78
N GLU A 79 0.44 -7.14 -11.97
CA GLU A 79 1.16 -6.63 -13.15
C GLU A 79 0.25 -6.42 -14.36
N GLY A 80 0.77 -5.70 -15.36
CA GLY A 80 0.13 -5.42 -16.63
C GLY A 80 -1.22 -4.70 -16.49
N LYS A 81 -2.14 -4.99 -17.40
CA LYS A 81 -3.43 -4.29 -17.45
C LYS A 81 -4.27 -4.45 -16.19
N LYS A 82 -4.13 -5.58 -15.48
CA LYS A 82 -4.82 -5.81 -14.21
C LYS A 82 -4.36 -4.83 -13.13
N ALA A 83 -3.07 -4.49 -13.10
CA ALA A 83 -2.52 -3.54 -12.14
C ALA A 83 -3.07 -2.13 -12.35
N GLU A 84 -3.08 -1.67 -13.60
CA GLU A 84 -3.63 -0.38 -14.00
C GLU A 84 -5.11 -0.28 -13.63
N ASN A 85 -5.92 -1.25 -14.04
CA ASN A 85 -7.36 -1.25 -13.80
C ASN A 85 -7.66 -1.27 -12.30
N LEU A 86 -6.94 -2.08 -11.52
CA LEU A 86 -7.11 -2.15 -10.06
C LEU A 86 -6.77 -0.81 -9.41
N TRP A 87 -5.63 -0.22 -9.77
CA TRP A 87 -5.19 1.05 -9.21
C TRP A 87 -6.16 2.19 -9.53
N MET A 88 -6.58 2.29 -10.79
CA MET A 88 -7.53 3.30 -11.25
C MET A 88 -8.88 3.17 -10.54
N ALA A 89 -9.42 1.95 -10.40
CA ALA A 89 -10.71 1.73 -9.75
C ALA A 89 -10.74 2.28 -8.31
N TYR A 90 -9.67 2.06 -7.53
CA TYR A 90 -9.58 2.58 -6.17
C TYR A 90 -9.35 4.09 -6.13
N ARG A 91 -8.50 4.62 -7.02
CA ARG A 91 -8.24 6.06 -7.13
C ARG A 91 -9.48 6.84 -7.52
N ASP A 92 -10.22 6.37 -8.52
CA ASP A 92 -11.45 7.01 -8.99
C ASP A 92 -12.50 7.07 -7.88
N MET A 93 -12.62 6.00 -7.09
CA MET A 93 -13.53 5.97 -5.94
C MET A 93 -13.12 6.99 -4.87
N TYR A 94 -11.84 7.02 -4.52
CA TYR A 94 -11.29 7.98 -3.55
C TYR A 94 -11.49 9.43 -4.00
N ASP A 95 -11.15 9.73 -5.25
CA ASP A 95 -11.25 11.09 -5.80
C ASP A 95 -12.72 11.55 -5.87
N ARG A 96 -13.67 10.64 -6.17
CA ARG A 96 -15.12 10.93 -6.11
C ARG A 96 -15.57 11.26 -4.70
N GLN A 97 -15.14 10.48 -3.70
CA GLN A 97 -15.47 10.73 -2.29
C GLN A 97 -14.92 12.08 -1.81
N LYS A 98 -13.65 12.37 -2.13
CA LYS A 98 -12.97 13.62 -1.77
C LYS A 98 -13.65 14.87 -2.37
N ARG A 99 -14.13 14.76 -3.62
CA ARG A 99 -14.91 15.83 -4.27
C ARG A 99 -16.27 16.04 -3.61
N ALA A 100 -16.95 14.96 -3.24
CA ALA A 100 -18.26 15.04 -2.58
C ALA A 100 -18.17 15.61 -1.15
N SER A 101 -17.04 15.42 -0.46
CA SER A 101 -16.83 15.89 0.92
C SER A 101 -16.25 17.30 1.04
N SER A 102 -15.93 17.97 -0.06
CA SER A 102 -15.39 19.34 -0.04
C SER A 102 -16.55 20.35 0.12
N PRO A 103 -16.57 21.20 1.17
CA PRO A 103 -17.64 22.19 1.32
C PRO A 103 -17.63 23.17 0.14
N PRO A 104 -18.81 23.67 -0.32
CA PRO A 104 -18.86 24.64 -1.40
C PRO A 104 -18.04 25.87 -1.02
N ALA A 105 -17.24 26.37 -1.96
CA ALA A 105 -16.43 27.57 -1.76
C ALA A 105 -17.35 28.70 -1.26
N GLN A 106 -17.10 29.17 -0.04
CA GLN A 106 -17.80 30.31 0.54
C GLN A 106 -17.36 31.55 -0.25
N ASN A 107 -18.12 31.91 -1.28
CA ASN A 107 -17.92 33.16 -1.99
C ASN A 107 -18.19 34.31 -1.01
N TYR A 108 -17.13 34.90 -0.46
CA TYR A 108 -17.20 36.21 0.15
C TYR A 108 -17.48 37.22 -0.96
N ILE A 109 -18.76 37.50 -1.19
CA ILE A 109 -19.19 38.70 -1.91
C ILE A 109 -19.20 39.80 -0.85
N GLY A 110 -18.19 40.68 -0.93
CA GLY A 110 -18.14 41.95 -0.19
C GLY A 110 -18.91 43.05 -0.92
#